data_AF-A0A7K3BK71-F1
#
_entry.id   AF-A0A7K3BK71-F1
#
_cell.length_a   1.000
_cell.length_b   1.000
_cell.length_c   1.000
_cell.angle_alpha   90.00
_cell.angle_beta   90.00
_cell.angle_gamma   90.00
#
_symmetry.space_group_name_H-M   'P 1'
#
loop_
_entity.id
_entity.type
_entity.pdbx_description
1 polymer ?
#
loop_
_entity_poly.entity_id
_entity_poly.type
_entity_poly.pdbx_seq_one_letter_code
_entity_poly.pdbx_strand_id
1 'polypeptide(L)'
;MLLALGVVKVATVTQLRQLVLPGTADVQTVRNACKDLRDTGLVESVGKATGTGPSGRPVSEQLWNLTTAGLATAAAELDRPLGEMGGTAREAARVGAAHAVKVTDTIDAFLQSPPQPTKPIVRRARPPADGPTSPLTGRPPGLGTLHGWRTEVTLPVTGTFTTPGRGSLRADAVLTAPEEGLPVLFVEVDNGTEPPATVADKIARYRRFFQRTIKDHDGEHVPLWSTVWQASGREGLPPVAFVFTKQVGPKAMRARIHEVARLSSEHWQGSWQAGHYTPNGEDSDGYRDYEDMVPVLATTLSRLRQHGPCGAIWWRFGHGTAESLTDALHNPDNRSAFFRREEQRREVRRAIEEKRVRREERREKRREASKWSCPTCEDDVYPDDAPHLVRGDECPYCRRQRERRAAEQAEAEAERERERRSGLFGWLRG
;
A
#
# COMPACT_ATOMS: atom_id res chain seq x y z
N MET A 1 31.72 8.85 12.54
CA MET A 1 32.16 7.49 12.98
C MET A 1 31.34 7.02 14.17
N LEU A 2 31.39 7.74 15.30
CA LEU A 2 30.65 7.37 16.52
C LEU A 2 29.14 7.23 16.30
N LEU A 3 28.53 8.19 15.60
CA LEU A 3 27.11 8.11 15.19
C LEU A 3 26.78 6.81 14.46
N ALA A 4 27.56 6.46 13.43
CA ALA A 4 27.35 5.25 12.64
C ALA A 4 27.48 3.98 13.47
N LEU A 5 28.54 3.85 14.28
CA LEU A 5 28.71 2.70 15.18
C LEU A 5 27.68 2.67 16.31
N GLY A 6 27.16 3.84 16.70
CA GLY A 6 26.06 3.96 17.65
C GLY A 6 24.79 3.31 17.12
N VAL A 7 24.55 3.44 15.81
CA VAL A 7 23.44 2.81 15.09
C VAL A 7 23.73 1.34 14.77
N VAL A 8 24.78 1.01 14.00
CA VAL A 8 24.97 -0.34 13.44
C VAL A 8 25.76 -1.31 14.33
N LYS A 9 26.25 -0.84 15.48
CA LYS A 9 27.01 -1.58 16.52
C LYS A 9 28.38 -2.09 16.12
N VAL A 10 28.48 -2.73 14.96
CA VAL A 10 29.72 -3.26 14.42
C VAL A 10 29.77 -3.04 12.92
N ALA A 11 30.90 -2.56 12.42
CA ALA A 11 31.07 -2.33 10.99
C ALA A 11 32.55 -2.47 10.59
N THR A 12 32.78 -2.80 9.32
CA THR A 12 34.12 -2.66 8.74
C THR A 12 34.42 -1.21 8.35
N VAL A 13 35.69 -0.89 8.12
CA VAL A 13 36.09 0.44 7.62
C VAL A 13 35.42 0.75 6.28
N THR A 14 35.26 -0.25 5.41
CA THR A 14 34.58 -0.08 4.12
C THR A 14 33.11 0.29 4.33
N GLN A 15 32.39 -0.40 5.22
CA GLN A 15 31.00 -0.09 5.54
C GLN A 15 30.85 1.28 6.19
N LEU A 16 31.71 1.60 7.16
CA LEU A 16 31.76 2.91 7.79
C LEU A 16 31.95 4.02 6.76
N ARG A 17 32.86 3.83 5.80
CA ARG A 17 33.04 4.76 4.69
C ARG A 17 31.74 4.95 3.90
N GLN A 18 31.04 3.89 3.52
CA GLN A 18 29.79 4.02 2.75
C GLN A 18 28.70 4.77 3.52
N LEU A 19 28.59 4.51 4.83
CA LEU A 19 27.57 5.14 5.67
C LEU A 19 27.78 6.64 5.89
N VAL A 20 29.02 7.09 6.07
CA VAL A 20 29.28 8.49 6.47
C VAL A 20 30.03 9.35 5.45
N LEU A 21 30.82 8.72 4.58
CA LEU A 21 31.75 9.40 3.67
C LEU A 21 31.82 8.68 2.31
N PRO A 22 30.67 8.38 1.66
CA PRO A 22 30.63 7.54 0.45
C PRO A 22 31.44 8.11 -0.71
N GLY A 23 31.65 9.43 -0.76
CA GLY A 23 32.42 10.11 -1.82
C GLY A 23 33.94 10.13 -1.63
N THR A 24 34.48 9.68 -0.50
CA THR A 24 35.94 9.54 -0.34
C THR A 24 36.46 8.41 -1.24
N ALA A 25 37.58 8.56 -1.94
CA ALA A 25 38.07 7.53 -2.86
C ALA A 25 38.71 6.31 -2.15
N ASP A 26 39.25 6.50 -0.94
CA ASP A 26 40.04 5.51 -0.20
C ASP A 26 39.51 5.34 1.23
N VAL A 27 39.53 4.11 1.73
CA VAL A 27 39.16 3.74 3.10
C VAL A 27 40.20 4.22 4.13
N GLN A 28 41.39 4.66 3.71
CA GLN A 28 42.46 5.07 4.63
C GLN A 28 42.06 6.20 5.58
N THR A 29 41.28 7.18 5.11
CA THR A 29 40.81 8.28 5.96
C THR A 29 39.97 7.76 7.13
N VAL A 30 39.03 6.86 6.82
CA VAL A 30 38.17 6.22 7.84
C VAL A 30 38.98 5.31 8.75
N ARG A 31 39.97 4.59 8.20
CA ARG A 31 40.88 3.74 8.98
C ARG A 31 41.69 4.54 9.99
N ASN A 32 42.24 5.70 9.58
CA ASN A 32 42.98 6.58 10.47
C ASN A 32 42.06 7.13 11.57
N ALA A 33 40.87 7.61 11.21
CA ALA A 33 39.89 8.07 12.21
C ALA A 33 39.52 6.99 13.23
N CYS A 34 39.39 5.71 12.81
CA CYS A 34 39.15 4.61 13.73
C CYS A 34 40.34 4.35 14.66
N LYS A 35 41.58 4.52 14.18
CA LYS A 35 42.78 4.41 15.02
C LYS A 35 42.83 5.54 16.04
N ASP A 36 42.61 6.78 15.61
CA ASP A 36 42.62 7.95 16.48
C ASP A 36 41.56 7.81 17.59
N LEU A 37 40.34 7.40 17.24
CA LEU A 37 39.26 7.14 18.20
C LEU A 37 39.54 5.97 19.15
N ARG A 38 40.34 4.99 18.71
CA ARG A 38 40.76 3.87 19.56
C ARG A 38 41.82 4.32 20.55
N ASP A 39 42.74 5.17 20.11
CA ASP A 39 43.78 5.72 20.97
C ASP A 39 43.18 6.64 22.06
N THR A 40 42.01 7.25 21.80
CA THR A 40 41.18 7.93 22.81
C THR A 40 40.23 7.01 23.59
N GLY A 41 40.25 5.70 23.36
CA GLY A 41 39.43 4.72 24.08
C GLY A 41 37.93 4.71 23.75
N LEU A 42 37.52 5.32 22.62
CA LEU A 42 36.10 5.43 22.23
C LEU A 42 35.64 4.26 21.33
N VAL A 43 36.56 3.64 20.60
CA VAL A 43 36.27 2.47 19.76
C VAL A 43 37.29 1.36 20.02
N GLU A 44 36.91 0.11 19.80
CA GLU A 44 37.84 -1.02 19.81
C GLU A 44 37.66 -1.87 18.54
N SER A 45 38.59 -2.79 18.28
CA SER A 45 38.44 -3.77 17.20
C SER A 45 38.09 -5.13 17.80
N VAL A 46 36.98 -5.70 17.34
CA VAL A 46 36.37 -6.92 17.93
C VAL A 46 36.58 -8.18 17.10
N GLY A 47 37.39 -8.09 16.04
CA GLY A 47 37.71 -9.23 15.19
C GLY A 47 37.87 -8.84 13.74
N LYS A 48 37.69 -9.84 12.86
CA LYS A 48 37.76 -9.64 11.42
C LYS A 48 36.57 -10.29 10.73
N ALA A 49 36.01 -9.60 9.74
CA ALA A 49 35.09 -10.19 8.79
C ALA A 49 35.85 -10.59 7.53
N THR A 50 35.55 -11.76 6.99
CA THR A 50 36.08 -12.21 5.71
C THR A 50 35.01 -12.05 4.66
N GLY A 51 35.33 -11.29 3.60
CA GLY A 51 34.47 -11.10 2.43
C GLY A 51 35.21 -11.47 1.15
N THR A 52 34.50 -11.44 0.03
CA THR A 52 35.10 -11.62 -1.29
C THR A 52 35.44 -10.25 -1.86
N GLY A 53 36.71 -10.00 -2.15
CA GLY A 53 37.15 -8.77 -2.80
C GLY A 53 36.78 -8.71 -4.28
N PRO A 54 37.03 -7.56 -4.96
CA PRO A 54 36.71 -7.37 -6.38
C PRO A 54 37.37 -8.40 -7.31
N SER A 55 38.52 -8.96 -6.89
CA SER A 55 39.28 -9.98 -7.62
C SER A 55 38.83 -11.41 -7.33
N GLY A 56 37.72 -11.61 -6.61
CA GLY A 56 37.25 -12.93 -6.19
C GLY A 56 38.05 -13.54 -5.03
N ARG A 57 39.13 -12.89 -4.56
CA ARG A 57 39.95 -13.36 -3.44
C ARG A 57 39.33 -12.99 -2.09
N PRO A 58 39.47 -13.84 -1.06
CA PRO A 58 39.03 -13.50 0.28
C PRO A 58 39.83 -12.30 0.81
N VAL A 59 39.13 -11.27 1.28
CA VAL A 59 39.67 -10.10 1.94
C VAL A 59 39.18 -10.10 3.37
N SER A 60 40.11 -9.94 4.31
CA SER A 60 39.80 -9.86 5.73
C SER A 60 39.87 -8.40 6.18
N GLU A 61 38.76 -7.87 6.70
CA GLU A 61 38.66 -6.51 7.21
C GLU A 61 38.41 -6.51 8.72
N GLN A 62 39.04 -5.58 9.43
CA GLN A 62 38.79 -5.39 10.86
C GLN A 62 37.36 -4.90 11.11
N LEU A 63 36.73 -5.49 12.12
CA LEU A 63 35.46 -5.05 12.65
C LEU A 63 35.71 -4.08 13.81
N TRP A 64 34.96 -2.98 13.80
CA TRP A 64 35.04 -1.91 14.78
C TRP A 64 33.71 -1.77 15.51
N ASN A 65 33.76 -1.51 16.82
CA ASN A 65 32.61 -1.27 17.70
C ASN A 65 32.91 -0.10 18.66
N LEU A 66 31.87 0.39 19.35
CA LEU A 66 32.02 1.34 20.43
C LEU A 66 32.44 0.65 21.74
N THR A 67 33.32 1.29 22.50
CA THR A 67 33.51 0.99 23.92
C THR A 67 32.34 1.57 24.74
N THR A 68 32.27 1.31 26.05
CA THR A 68 31.26 1.93 26.92
C THR A 68 31.32 3.47 26.89
N ALA A 69 32.52 4.05 26.87
CA ALA A 69 32.72 5.50 26.76
C ALA A 69 32.30 6.03 25.38
N GLY A 70 32.65 5.30 24.31
CA GLY A 70 32.18 5.62 22.97
C GLY A 70 30.67 5.55 22.82
N LEU A 71 30.02 4.58 23.48
CA LEU A 71 28.57 4.42 23.48
C LEU A 71 27.87 5.61 24.17
N ALA A 72 28.38 6.05 25.32
CA ALA A 72 27.87 7.25 26.01
C ALA A 72 28.04 8.51 25.16
N THR A 73 29.17 8.65 24.47
CA THR A 73 29.42 9.77 23.56
C THR A 73 28.45 9.73 22.37
N ALA A 74 28.28 8.57 21.73
CA ALA A 74 27.34 8.41 20.62
C ALA A 74 25.88 8.60 21.05
N ALA A 75 25.53 8.21 22.27
CA ALA A 75 24.19 8.36 22.84
C ALA A 75 23.81 9.85 22.98
N ALA A 76 24.74 10.67 23.50
CA ALA A 76 24.54 12.11 23.60
C ALA A 76 24.36 12.75 22.22
N GLU A 77 25.18 12.37 21.24
CA GLU A 77 25.10 12.90 19.88
C GLU A 77 23.84 12.46 19.10
N LEU A 78 23.32 11.26 19.42
CA LEU A 78 22.08 10.76 18.82
C LEU A 78 20.83 11.24 19.55
N ASP A 79 20.98 11.93 20.68
CA ASP A 79 19.93 12.28 21.63
C ASP A 79 19.09 11.05 22.04
N ARG A 80 19.78 9.98 22.48
CA ARG A 80 19.18 8.68 22.82
C ARG A 80 19.62 8.17 24.18
N PRO A 81 18.71 7.59 24.98
CA PRO A 81 19.10 6.91 26.21
C PRO A 81 20.03 5.73 25.93
N LEU A 82 21.03 5.51 26.79
CA LEU A 82 21.95 4.38 26.69
C LEU A 82 21.25 3.00 26.62
N GLY A 83 20.12 2.86 27.31
CA GLY A 83 19.30 1.63 27.27
C GLY A 83 18.68 1.36 25.90
N GLU A 84 18.40 2.41 25.12
CA GLU A 84 17.87 2.32 23.75
C GLU A 84 18.97 2.19 22.71
N MET A 85 20.21 2.52 23.08
CA MET A 85 21.34 2.29 22.22
C MET A 85 21.56 0.80 22.02
N GLY A 86 21.33 -0.07 23.00
CA GLY A 86 21.69 -1.50 22.92
C GLY A 86 23.15 -1.75 23.31
N GLY A 87 23.48 -2.98 23.72
CA GLY A 87 24.73 -3.33 24.40
C GLY A 87 26.01 -3.26 23.55
N THR A 88 27.17 -3.37 24.21
CA THR A 88 28.47 -3.50 23.54
C THR A 88 28.59 -4.87 22.87
N ALA A 89 28.89 -4.92 21.57
CA ALA A 89 28.92 -6.13 20.73
C ALA A 89 30.03 -7.17 21.06
N ARG A 90 30.58 -7.16 22.29
CA ARG A 90 31.78 -7.92 22.69
C ARG A 90 31.62 -9.44 22.58
N GLU A 91 30.44 -9.98 22.90
CA GLU A 91 30.17 -11.42 22.75
C GLU A 91 29.59 -11.81 21.37
N ALA A 92 28.92 -10.88 20.68
CA ALA A 92 28.30 -11.12 19.38
C ALA A 92 29.32 -11.20 18.22
N ALA A 93 30.51 -10.63 18.39
CA ALA A 93 31.52 -10.49 17.34
C ALA A 93 32.08 -11.82 16.78
N ARG A 94 31.89 -12.96 17.47
CA ARG A 94 32.45 -14.25 17.03
C ARG A 94 31.46 -15.15 16.27
N VAL A 95 30.15 -15.03 16.54
CA VAL A 95 29.09 -15.87 15.91
C VAL A 95 28.09 -15.03 15.12
N GLY A 96 27.80 -13.79 15.54
CA GLY A 96 26.82 -12.89 14.91
C GLY A 96 27.40 -11.86 13.94
N ALA A 97 28.73 -11.72 13.86
CA ALA A 97 29.37 -10.69 13.04
C ALA A 97 29.00 -10.75 11.55
N ALA A 98 28.87 -11.95 10.97
CA ALA A 98 28.48 -12.10 9.57
C ALA A 98 27.06 -11.57 9.31
N HIS A 99 26.14 -11.78 10.25
CA HIS A 99 24.76 -11.27 10.17
C HIS A 99 24.72 -9.76 10.38
N ALA A 100 25.39 -9.23 11.40
CA ALA A 100 25.45 -7.79 11.68
C ALA A 100 26.07 -6.99 10.50
N VAL A 101 27.08 -7.56 9.83
CA VAL A 101 27.62 -7.01 8.58
C VAL A 101 26.54 -6.95 7.50
N LYS A 102 25.66 -7.95 7.39
CA LYS A 102 24.53 -7.92 6.44
C LYS A 102 23.43 -6.94 6.82
N VAL A 103 23.17 -6.72 8.11
CA VAL A 103 22.27 -5.65 8.58
C VAL A 103 22.82 -4.29 8.17
N THR A 104 24.12 -4.06 8.40
CA THR A 104 24.81 -2.81 8.00
C THR A 104 24.76 -2.60 6.48
N ASP A 105 25.00 -3.65 5.70
CA ASP A 105 24.89 -3.63 4.24
C ASP A 105 23.47 -3.27 3.77
N THR A 106 22.44 -3.77 4.45
CA THR A 106 21.03 -3.45 4.17
C THR A 106 20.74 -1.99 4.46
N ILE A 107 21.19 -1.46 5.60
CA ILE A 107 21.01 -0.05 5.96
C ILE A 107 21.66 0.87 4.92
N ASP A 108 22.91 0.62 4.50
CA ASP A 108 23.55 1.39 3.41
C ASP A 108 22.74 1.32 2.10
N ALA A 109 22.18 0.16 1.77
CA ALA A 109 21.38 -0.04 0.57
C ALA A 109 20.01 0.66 0.61
N PHE A 110 19.46 0.94 1.79
CA PHE A 110 18.32 1.84 1.96
C PHE A 110 18.77 3.31 1.86
N LEU A 111 19.81 3.70 2.60
CA LEU A 111 20.25 5.10 2.66
C LEU A 111 20.69 5.64 1.29
N GLN A 112 21.37 4.81 0.48
CA GLN A 112 21.91 5.18 -0.83
C GLN A 112 22.62 6.55 -0.85
N SER A 113 23.24 6.92 0.27
CA SER A 113 23.78 8.26 0.49
C SER A 113 24.64 8.71 -0.69
N PRO A 114 24.29 9.80 -1.38
CA PRO A 114 24.99 10.21 -2.58
C PRO A 114 26.45 10.52 -2.23
N PRO A 115 27.41 10.08 -3.05
CA PRO A 115 28.81 10.39 -2.82
C PRO A 115 29.04 11.89 -2.98
N GLN A 116 29.17 12.62 -1.87
CA GLN A 116 29.53 14.03 -1.93
C GLN A 116 31.01 14.20 -2.32
N PRO A 117 31.36 15.15 -3.20
CA PRO A 117 32.75 15.37 -3.58
C PRO A 117 33.60 15.73 -2.36
N THR A 118 34.56 14.88 -2.00
CA THR A 118 35.54 15.22 -0.97
C THR A 118 36.76 15.86 -1.59
N LYS A 119 37.24 16.97 -1.02
CA LYS A 119 38.52 17.58 -1.45
C LYS A 119 39.63 16.51 -1.37
N PRO A 120 40.41 16.29 -2.44
CA PRO A 120 41.50 15.34 -2.39
C PRO A 120 42.49 15.76 -1.30
N ILE A 121 42.79 14.85 -0.38
CA ILE A 121 43.81 15.07 0.64
C ILE A 121 45.16 15.08 -0.08
N VAL A 122 45.81 16.24 -0.14
CA VAL A 122 47.15 16.39 -0.72
C VAL A 122 48.13 15.58 0.12
N ARG A 123 48.55 14.43 -0.40
CA ARG A 123 49.61 13.63 0.24
C ARG A 123 50.97 14.22 -0.15
N ARG A 124 51.81 14.49 0.84
CA ARG A 124 53.17 15.08 0.69
C ARG A 124 54.16 14.26 -0.17
N ALA A 125 53.76 13.11 -0.75
CA ALA A 125 54.67 12.21 -1.46
C ALA A 125 54.06 11.53 -2.71
N ARG A 126 52.93 12.02 -3.26
CA ARG A 126 52.40 11.49 -4.52
C ARG A 126 52.20 12.67 -5.49
N PRO A 127 52.82 12.65 -6.69
CA PRO A 127 52.49 13.65 -7.71
C PRO A 127 50.98 13.60 -7.99
N PRO A 128 50.34 14.75 -8.29
CA PRO A 128 48.92 14.76 -8.61
C PRO A 128 48.69 13.74 -9.71
N ALA A 129 47.81 12.77 -9.44
CA ALA A 129 47.44 11.81 -10.46
C ALA A 129 46.55 12.56 -11.46
N ASP A 130 47.15 13.01 -12.57
CA ASP A 130 46.44 13.43 -13.78
C ASP A 130 45.81 12.20 -14.42
N GLY A 131 44.79 11.67 -13.76
CA GLY A 131 43.90 10.66 -14.30
C GLY A 131 42.48 11.23 -14.31
N PRO A 132 41.64 10.85 -15.28
CA PRO A 132 40.24 11.25 -15.26
C PRO A 132 39.65 10.85 -13.91
N THR A 133 39.10 11.82 -13.17
CA THR A 133 38.23 11.55 -12.03
C THR A 133 37.14 10.63 -12.53
N SER A 134 37.20 9.33 -12.18
CA SER A 134 36.13 8.40 -12.50
C SER A 134 34.82 9.05 -12.04
N PRO A 135 33.83 9.20 -12.92
CA PRO A 135 32.55 9.78 -12.53
C PRO A 135 32.03 8.97 -11.35
N LEU A 136 31.68 9.66 -10.26
CA LEU A 136 31.05 9.00 -9.13
C LEU A 136 29.78 8.35 -9.66
N THR A 137 29.72 7.02 -9.64
CA THR A 137 28.53 6.29 -10.09
C THR A 137 27.34 6.79 -9.28
N GLY A 138 26.35 7.36 -9.98
CA GLY A 138 25.13 7.84 -9.35
C GLY A 138 24.47 6.70 -8.58
N ARG A 139 24.20 6.90 -7.29
CA ARG A 139 23.38 5.99 -6.51
C ARG A 139 21.90 6.29 -6.78
N PRO A 140 21.01 5.28 -6.77
CA PRO A 140 19.58 5.51 -6.79
C PRO A 140 19.11 6.40 -5.62
N PRO A 141 17.92 7.00 -5.69
CA PRO A 141 17.31 7.66 -4.53
C PRO A 141 17.28 6.73 -3.32
N GLY A 142 17.72 7.25 -2.18
CA GLY A 142 17.68 6.57 -0.89
C GLY A 142 16.38 6.81 -0.13
N LEU A 143 16.32 6.22 1.06
CA LEU A 143 15.20 6.37 1.99
C LEU A 143 15.73 6.56 3.42
N GLY A 144 15.31 7.67 4.04
CA GLY A 144 15.61 8.05 5.41
C GLY A 144 17.05 8.47 5.65
N THR A 145 17.33 8.82 6.90
CA THR A 145 18.67 9.20 7.37
C THR A 145 19.26 8.13 8.27
N LEU A 146 20.58 8.14 8.47
CA LEU A 146 21.24 7.21 9.41
C LEU A 146 20.67 7.35 10.83
N HIS A 147 20.23 8.55 11.23
CA HIS A 147 19.57 8.80 12.50
C HIS A 147 18.14 8.24 12.55
N GLY A 148 17.49 7.96 11.42
CA GLY A 148 16.21 7.26 11.41
C GLY A 148 16.29 5.78 11.79
N TRP A 149 17.50 5.21 11.86
CA TRP A 149 17.70 3.78 12.11
C TRP A 149 17.97 3.43 13.58
N ARG A 150 17.46 2.27 13.98
CA ARG A 150 17.78 1.55 15.22
C ARG A 150 18.00 0.08 14.88
N THR A 151 19.05 -0.57 15.40
CA THR A 151 19.30 -2.00 15.17
C THR A 151 19.06 -2.82 16.44
N GLU A 152 18.82 -4.12 16.29
CA GLU A 152 18.64 -5.05 17.41
C GLU A 152 17.52 -4.64 18.38
N VAL A 153 16.43 -4.11 17.83
CA VAL A 153 15.32 -3.58 18.62
C VAL A 153 14.52 -4.71 19.23
N THR A 154 14.43 -4.73 20.56
CA THR A 154 13.65 -5.74 21.28
C THR A 154 12.16 -5.40 21.20
N LEU A 155 11.35 -6.40 20.84
CA LEU A 155 9.90 -6.27 20.65
C LEU A 155 9.18 -7.20 21.64
N PRO A 156 8.77 -6.66 22.81
CA PRO A 156 8.26 -7.47 23.91
C PRO A 156 6.84 -7.97 23.65
N VAL A 157 6.67 -9.28 23.44
CA VAL A 157 5.33 -9.92 23.43
C VAL A 157 4.77 -10.06 24.85
N THR A 158 5.66 -10.06 25.85
CA THR A 158 5.37 -9.99 27.29
C THR A 158 6.44 -9.11 27.97
N GLY A 159 6.21 -8.63 29.19
CA GLY A 159 7.18 -7.77 29.90
C GLY A 159 7.25 -6.33 29.35
N THR A 160 8.37 -5.63 29.48
CA THR A 160 8.53 -4.24 28.97
C THR A 160 9.64 -4.19 27.92
N PHE A 161 9.83 -3.03 27.27
CA PHE A 161 10.98 -2.83 26.37
C PHE A 161 12.33 -2.99 27.09
N THR A 162 12.39 -2.64 28.38
CA THR A 162 13.59 -2.76 29.22
C THR A 162 13.75 -4.14 29.86
N THR A 163 12.65 -4.89 30.01
CA THR A 163 12.65 -6.23 30.62
C THR A 163 11.72 -7.13 29.79
N PRO A 164 12.17 -7.55 28.59
CA PRO A 164 11.36 -8.37 27.70
C PRO A 164 11.13 -9.75 28.33
N GLY A 165 9.88 -10.21 28.31
CA GLY A 165 9.54 -11.55 28.75
C GLY A 165 9.91 -12.61 27.70
N ARG A 166 9.83 -13.88 28.11
CA ARG A 166 10.15 -15.02 27.24
C ARG A 166 9.27 -15.00 25.98
N GLY A 167 9.89 -15.31 24.84
CA GLY A 167 9.21 -15.35 23.54
C GLY A 167 9.17 -14.01 22.79
N SER A 168 9.70 -12.94 23.40
CA SER A 168 9.90 -11.66 22.72
C SER A 168 10.86 -11.82 21.54
N LEU A 169 10.57 -11.13 20.45
CA LEU A 169 11.43 -11.12 19.27
C LEU A 169 12.37 -9.91 19.31
N ARG A 170 13.40 -9.95 18.48
CA ARG A 170 14.32 -8.84 18.26
C ARG A 170 14.35 -8.55 16.76
N ALA A 171 13.89 -7.36 16.38
CA ALA A 171 14.02 -6.88 15.02
C ALA A 171 15.49 -6.60 14.70
N ASP A 172 15.94 -7.00 13.52
CA ASP A 172 17.31 -6.71 13.07
C ASP A 172 17.50 -5.19 12.94
N ALA A 173 16.53 -4.49 12.35
CA ALA A 173 16.50 -3.04 12.30
C ALA A 173 15.08 -2.47 12.27
N VAL A 174 14.96 -1.21 12.67
CA VAL A 174 13.74 -0.40 12.59
C VAL A 174 14.10 0.94 11.99
N LEU A 175 13.34 1.38 10.99
CA LEU A 175 13.47 2.68 10.33
C LEU A 175 12.26 3.55 10.66
N THR A 176 12.54 4.77 11.09
CA THR A 176 11.58 5.88 11.13
C THR A 176 12.06 6.98 10.19
N ALA A 177 11.24 7.33 9.20
CA ALA A 177 11.49 8.43 8.27
C ALA A 177 10.16 9.19 8.00
N PRO A 178 9.56 9.81 9.03
CA PRO A 178 8.30 10.54 8.88
C PRO A 178 8.39 11.68 7.87
N GLU A 179 9.56 12.28 7.69
CA GLU A 179 9.86 13.31 6.69
C GLU A 179 9.66 12.83 5.24
N GLU A 180 9.66 11.51 5.01
CA GLU A 180 9.42 10.88 3.72
C GLU A 180 8.03 10.22 3.65
N GLY A 181 7.16 10.46 4.65
CA GLY A 181 5.84 9.85 4.74
C GLY A 181 5.87 8.34 5.01
N LEU A 182 7.01 7.81 5.46
CA LEU A 182 7.16 6.39 5.72
C LEU A 182 6.57 6.03 7.09
N PRO A 183 5.69 5.01 7.20
CA PRO A 183 5.37 4.42 8.50
C PRO A 183 6.62 3.85 9.16
N VAL A 184 6.60 3.63 10.47
CA VAL A 184 7.68 2.85 11.10
C VAL A 184 7.82 1.49 10.38
N LEU A 185 9.00 1.24 9.84
CA LEU A 185 9.30 0.06 9.04
C LEU A 185 10.23 -0.87 9.83
N PHE A 186 9.74 -2.06 10.14
CA PHE A 186 10.56 -3.11 10.76
C PHE A 186 11.27 -3.89 9.66
N VAL A 187 12.55 -4.19 9.85
CA VAL A 187 13.38 -4.85 8.84
C VAL A 187 14.03 -6.09 9.43
N GLU A 188 13.88 -7.21 8.73
CA GLU A 188 14.50 -8.50 9.01
C GLU A 188 15.47 -8.84 7.88
N VAL A 189 16.67 -9.27 8.21
CA VAL A 189 17.73 -9.56 7.24
C VAL A 189 17.95 -11.07 7.19
N ASP A 190 17.42 -11.75 6.18
CA ASP A 190 17.63 -13.19 6.04
C ASP A 190 18.94 -13.48 5.29
N ASN A 191 19.93 -13.98 6.00
CA ASN A 191 21.17 -14.50 5.41
C ASN A 191 21.01 -15.90 4.78
N GLY A 192 19.80 -16.47 4.85
CA GLY A 192 19.44 -17.74 4.25
C GLY A 192 20.00 -18.96 4.98
N THR A 193 20.30 -18.83 6.28
CA THR A 193 20.55 -19.95 7.20
C THR A 193 19.28 -20.49 7.85
N GLU A 194 18.22 -19.67 7.95
CA GLU A 194 16.96 -20.08 8.55
C GLU A 194 16.07 -20.87 7.55
N PRO A 195 15.35 -21.92 7.98
CA PRO A 195 14.31 -22.53 7.18
C PRO A 195 13.14 -21.55 6.92
N PRO A 196 12.39 -21.69 5.80
CA PRO A 196 11.22 -20.85 5.52
C PRO A 196 10.19 -20.80 6.64
N ALA A 197 9.95 -21.93 7.33
CA ALA A 197 9.03 -21.99 8.46
C ALA A 197 9.48 -21.12 9.65
N THR A 198 10.78 -21.03 9.92
CA THR A 198 11.33 -20.16 10.97
C THR A 198 11.14 -18.68 10.61
N VAL A 199 11.33 -18.33 9.34
CA VAL A 199 11.07 -16.97 8.85
C VAL A 199 9.57 -16.64 8.93
N ALA A 200 8.69 -17.58 8.57
CA ALA A 200 7.24 -17.41 8.69
C ALA A 200 6.80 -17.21 10.16
N ASP A 201 7.37 -17.95 11.10
CA ASP A 201 7.09 -17.81 12.54
C ASP A 201 7.54 -16.44 13.10
N LYS A 202 8.52 -15.77 12.49
CA LYS A 202 8.83 -14.37 12.84
C LYS A 202 7.64 -13.46 12.56
N ILE A 203 6.94 -13.63 11.44
CA ILE A 203 5.74 -12.84 11.08
C ILE A 203 4.64 -13.03 12.12
N ALA A 204 4.44 -14.27 12.59
CA ALA A 204 3.51 -14.59 13.68
C ALA A 204 3.84 -13.79 14.96
N ARG A 205 5.13 -13.74 15.32
CA ARG A 205 5.62 -13.03 16.51
C ARG A 205 5.52 -11.51 16.37
N TYR A 206 5.78 -10.96 15.20
CA TYR A 206 5.52 -9.55 14.89
C TYR A 206 4.05 -9.20 15.08
N ARG A 207 3.13 -10.01 14.54
CA ARG A 207 1.69 -9.82 14.72
C ARG A 207 1.31 -9.78 16.20
N ARG A 208 1.78 -10.76 16.99
CA ARG A 208 1.54 -10.80 18.44
C ARG A 208 2.06 -9.57 19.17
N PHE A 209 3.24 -9.07 18.79
CA PHE A 209 3.79 -7.85 19.35
C PHE A 209 2.95 -6.62 18.98
N PHE A 210 2.53 -6.49 17.71
CA PHE A 210 1.78 -5.34 17.25
C PHE A 210 0.36 -5.26 17.83
N GLN A 211 -0.26 -6.41 18.09
CA GLN A 211 -1.57 -6.51 18.74
C GLN A 211 -1.53 -6.26 20.24
N ARG A 212 -0.34 -6.22 20.83
CA ARG A 212 -0.20 -5.99 22.26
C ARG A 212 -0.60 -4.55 22.59
N THR A 213 -1.50 -4.39 23.56
CA THR A 213 -1.94 -3.09 24.06
C THR A 213 -1.46 -2.83 25.48
N ILE A 214 -1.35 -1.55 25.84
CA ILE A 214 -1.14 -1.05 27.19
C ILE A 214 -2.11 0.10 27.44
N LYS A 215 -2.32 0.44 28.71
CA LYS A 215 -3.03 1.67 29.07
C LYS A 215 -2.09 2.86 28.95
N ASP A 216 -2.54 3.91 28.29
CA ASP A 216 -1.84 5.20 28.29
C ASP A 216 -2.11 5.99 29.60
N HIS A 217 -1.72 7.26 29.59
CA HIS A 217 -1.89 8.16 30.74
C HIS A 217 -3.35 8.54 31.00
N ASP A 218 -4.20 8.47 29.98
CA ASP A 218 -5.65 8.71 30.06
C ASP A 218 -6.42 7.43 30.42
N GLY A 219 -5.72 6.28 30.46
CA GLY A 219 -6.28 4.97 30.78
C GLY A 219 -6.83 4.22 29.56
N GLU A 220 -6.67 4.78 28.37
CA GLU A 220 -7.11 4.20 27.10
C GLU A 220 -6.15 3.11 26.62
N HIS A 221 -6.70 2.06 26.01
CA HIS A 221 -5.89 0.97 25.47
C HIS A 221 -5.28 1.37 24.13
N VAL A 222 -3.98 1.62 24.13
CA VAL A 222 -3.20 1.92 22.92
C VAL A 222 -2.25 0.77 22.58
N PRO A 223 -1.93 0.53 21.29
CA PRO A 223 -0.93 -0.45 20.92
C PRO A 223 0.44 -0.11 21.53
N LEU A 224 1.11 -1.08 22.15
CA LEU A 224 2.39 -0.87 22.84
C LEU A 224 3.46 -0.27 21.92
N TRP A 225 3.50 -0.68 20.66
CA TRP A 225 4.47 -0.14 19.70
C TRP A 225 4.24 1.36 19.43
N SER A 226 3.00 1.84 19.55
CA SER A 226 2.65 3.24 19.27
C SER A 226 3.15 4.22 20.34
N THR A 227 3.59 3.71 21.50
CA THR A 227 4.21 4.55 22.54
C THR A 227 5.69 4.84 22.28
N VAL A 228 6.31 4.09 21.37
CA VAL A 228 7.72 4.28 20.97
C VAL A 228 7.80 4.91 19.58
N TRP A 229 6.89 4.53 18.68
CA TRP A 229 6.89 5.02 17.31
C TRP A 229 5.56 5.66 16.96
N GLN A 230 5.62 6.83 16.31
CA GLN A 230 4.43 7.54 15.90
C GLN A 230 3.59 6.69 14.95
N ALA A 231 2.28 6.60 15.24
CA ALA A 231 1.35 5.96 14.34
C ALA A 231 1.28 6.72 13.02
N SER A 232 1.40 6.00 11.90
CA SER A 232 1.41 6.59 10.56
C SER A 232 0.05 7.10 10.07
N GLY A 233 -1.03 6.88 10.84
CA GLY A 233 -2.41 7.12 10.41
C GLY A 233 -2.91 6.14 9.35
N ARG A 234 -2.09 5.17 8.92
CA ARG A 234 -2.48 4.12 7.98
C ARG A 234 -3.27 3.04 8.71
N GLU A 235 -4.24 2.47 8.00
CA GLU A 235 -5.01 1.30 8.45
C GLU A 235 -4.11 0.06 8.52
N GLY A 236 -4.29 -0.75 9.56
CA GLY A 236 -3.57 -2.00 9.79
C GLY A 236 -2.33 -1.86 10.67
N LEU A 237 -1.63 -2.99 10.86
CA LEU A 237 -0.44 -3.08 11.70
C LEU A 237 0.80 -2.48 10.99
N PRO A 238 1.89 -2.16 11.73
CA PRO A 238 3.13 -1.70 11.11
C PRO A 238 3.73 -2.70 10.10
N PRO A 239 4.34 -2.21 9.00
CA PRO A 239 4.95 -3.07 7.99
C PRO A 239 6.26 -3.74 8.45
N VAL A 240 6.48 -4.95 7.95
CA VAL A 240 7.72 -5.72 8.12
C VAL A 240 8.33 -6.03 6.76
N ALA A 241 9.57 -5.62 6.54
CA ALA A 241 10.35 -5.89 5.33
C ALA A 241 11.40 -6.98 5.57
N PHE A 242 11.34 -8.06 4.79
CA PHE A 242 12.37 -9.08 4.73
C PHE A 242 13.36 -8.80 3.59
N VAL A 243 14.64 -8.66 3.93
CA VAL A 243 15.73 -8.45 2.98
C VAL A 243 16.57 -9.71 2.91
N PHE A 244 16.41 -10.48 1.83
CA PHE A 244 17.15 -11.70 1.59
C PHE A 244 18.54 -11.38 1.02
N THR A 245 19.59 -11.84 1.68
CA THR A 245 20.98 -11.52 1.33
C THR A 245 21.75 -12.68 0.70
N LYS A 246 21.25 -13.91 0.86
CA LYS A 246 21.87 -15.10 0.26
C LYS A 246 21.84 -15.01 -1.25
N GLN A 247 23.01 -15.14 -1.87
CA GLN A 247 23.13 -15.16 -3.33
C GLN A 247 22.70 -16.54 -3.84
N VAL A 248 21.49 -16.61 -4.38
CA VAL A 248 20.94 -17.79 -5.07
C VAL A 248 20.27 -17.33 -6.37
N GLY A 249 20.05 -18.27 -7.29
CA GLY A 249 19.37 -17.95 -8.55
C GLY A 249 17.97 -17.35 -8.33
N PRO A 250 17.50 -16.45 -9.23
CA PRO A 250 16.22 -15.74 -9.05
C PRO A 250 15.01 -16.65 -8.82
N LYS A 251 14.97 -17.82 -9.49
CA LYS A 251 13.89 -18.82 -9.32
C LYS A 251 13.89 -19.42 -7.92
N ALA A 252 15.06 -19.78 -7.38
CA ALA A 252 15.18 -20.34 -6.04
C ALA A 252 14.83 -19.30 -4.97
N MET A 253 15.24 -18.04 -5.16
CA MET A 253 14.86 -16.96 -4.26
C MET A 253 13.34 -16.74 -4.27
N ARG A 254 12.72 -16.67 -5.46
CA ARG A 254 11.26 -16.52 -5.57
C ARG A 254 10.50 -17.66 -4.92
N ALA A 255 10.95 -18.90 -5.12
CA ALA A 255 10.36 -20.07 -4.46
C ALA A 255 10.44 -19.98 -2.93
N ARG A 256 11.58 -19.54 -2.38
CA ARG A 256 11.74 -19.30 -0.93
C ARG A 256 10.78 -18.23 -0.43
N ILE A 257 10.70 -17.08 -1.11
CA ILE A 257 9.80 -15.99 -0.74
C ILE A 257 8.33 -16.45 -0.78
N HIS A 258 7.92 -17.16 -1.83
CA HIS A 258 6.56 -17.70 -1.94
C HIS A 258 6.23 -18.71 -0.85
N GLU A 259 7.19 -19.56 -0.46
CA GLU A 259 6.97 -20.53 0.61
C GLU A 259 6.81 -19.85 1.97
N VAL A 260 7.62 -18.82 2.27
CA VAL A 260 7.43 -17.99 3.48
C VAL A 260 6.05 -17.32 3.44
N ALA A 261 5.65 -16.75 2.30
CA ALA A 261 4.34 -16.12 2.16
C ALA A 261 3.20 -17.12 2.42
N ARG A 262 3.26 -18.30 1.81
CA ARG A 262 2.27 -19.37 1.98
C ARG A 262 2.14 -19.80 3.45
N LEU A 263 3.27 -20.05 4.11
CA LEU A 263 3.33 -20.50 5.51
C LEU A 263 2.86 -19.44 6.50
N SER A 264 2.89 -18.16 6.14
CA SER A 264 2.51 -17.04 7.02
C SER A 264 1.18 -16.37 6.64
N SER A 265 0.42 -16.96 5.71
CA SER A 265 -0.82 -16.38 5.14
C SER A 265 -1.83 -15.91 6.18
N GLU A 266 -1.98 -16.65 7.29
CA GLU A 266 -2.87 -16.29 8.41
C GLU A 266 -2.50 -14.98 9.14
N HIS A 267 -1.34 -14.39 8.85
CA HIS A 267 -0.86 -13.16 9.48
C HIS A 267 -0.89 -11.94 8.56
N TRP A 268 -1.12 -12.10 7.25
CA TRP A 268 -1.05 -10.99 6.28
C TRP A 268 -2.16 -10.96 5.23
N GLN A 269 -2.88 -12.06 4.95
CA GLN A 269 -3.75 -12.19 3.77
C GLN A 269 -5.02 -11.33 3.80
N GLY A 270 -5.44 -10.89 4.99
CA GLY A 270 -6.71 -10.18 5.19
C GLY A 270 -7.94 -11.06 4.94
N SER A 271 -9.04 -10.72 5.60
CA SER A 271 -10.30 -11.45 5.47
C SER A 271 -11.19 -10.75 4.43
N TRP A 272 -11.74 -11.53 3.49
CA TRP A 272 -12.68 -10.99 2.52
C TRP A 272 -14.03 -10.70 3.19
N GLN A 273 -14.48 -9.46 3.08
CA GLN A 273 -15.78 -8.98 3.54
C GLN A 273 -16.65 -8.70 2.31
N ALA A 274 -17.66 -9.55 2.10
CA ALA A 274 -18.61 -9.34 1.02
C ALA A 274 -19.47 -8.08 1.31
N GLY A 275 -19.69 -7.28 0.28
CA GLY A 275 -20.61 -6.15 0.35
C GLY A 275 -22.06 -6.61 0.56
N HIS A 276 -22.86 -5.78 1.23
CA HIS A 276 -24.26 -6.06 1.52
C HIS A 276 -25.19 -6.05 0.29
N TYR A 277 -24.68 -5.72 -0.89
CA TYR A 277 -25.48 -5.53 -2.10
C TYR A 277 -24.85 -6.24 -3.30
N THR A 278 -25.47 -7.35 -3.70
CA THR A 278 -25.30 -7.97 -5.01
C THR A 278 -26.61 -7.79 -5.79
N PRO A 279 -26.65 -6.96 -6.84
CA PRO A 279 -27.72 -7.06 -7.81
C PRO A 279 -27.71 -8.47 -8.40
N ASN A 280 -28.90 -9.06 -8.59
CA ASN A 280 -29.03 -10.39 -9.19
C ASN A 280 -28.19 -10.49 -10.48
N GLY A 281 -27.13 -11.32 -10.45
CA GLY A 281 -26.30 -11.65 -11.61
C GLY A 281 -24.93 -10.96 -11.71
N GLU A 282 -24.54 -10.11 -10.77
CA GLU A 282 -23.16 -9.56 -10.70
C GLU A 282 -22.32 -10.29 -9.65
N ASP A 283 -20.99 -10.40 -9.90
CA ASP A 283 -20.01 -10.92 -8.94
C ASP A 283 -20.09 -10.11 -7.63
N SER A 284 -20.00 -10.80 -6.49
CA SER A 284 -20.00 -10.14 -5.18
C SER A 284 -18.80 -9.19 -5.04
N ASP A 285 -19.05 -7.89 -5.04
CA ASP A 285 -18.03 -6.90 -4.65
C ASP A 285 -17.87 -6.87 -3.12
N GLY A 286 -16.72 -6.43 -2.65
CA GLY A 286 -16.37 -6.41 -1.24
C GLY A 286 -15.06 -5.69 -0.98
N TYR A 287 -14.53 -5.87 0.22
CA TYR A 287 -13.22 -5.38 0.62
C TYR A 287 -12.45 -6.45 1.38
N ARG A 288 -11.12 -6.30 1.44
CA ARG A 288 -10.30 -7.03 2.38
C ARG A 288 -10.10 -6.22 3.64
N ASP A 289 -10.37 -6.87 4.76
CA ASP A 289 -10.07 -6.34 6.08
C ASP A 289 -8.65 -6.73 6.49
N TYR A 290 -7.85 -5.71 6.80
CA TYR A 290 -6.44 -5.83 7.18
C TYR A 290 -6.17 -5.29 8.59
N GLU A 291 -7.20 -4.98 9.39
CA GLU A 291 -7.08 -4.31 10.70
C GLU A 291 -6.02 -4.99 11.60
N ASP A 292 -6.05 -6.32 11.64
CA ASP A 292 -5.16 -7.15 12.46
C ASP A 292 -4.04 -7.86 11.68
N MET A 293 -3.76 -7.41 10.45
CA MET A 293 -2.84 -8.07 9.53
C MET A 293 -1.54 -7.31 9.39
N VAL A 294 -0.42 -8.04 9.32
CA VAL A 294 0.92 -7.47 9.14
C VAL A 294 1.18 -7.23 7.65
N PRO A 295 1.47 -6.00 7.24
CA PRO A 295 1.97 -5.70 5.90
C PRO A 295 3.37 -6.30 5.70
N VAL A 296 3.49 -7.41 4.97
CA VAL A 296 4.80 -8.07 4.76
C VAL A 296 5.36 -7.78 3.37
N LEU A 297 6.54 -7.16 3.35
CA LEU A 297 7.30 -6.83 2.16
C LEU A 297 8.52 -7.75 2.05
N ALA A 298 8.90 -8.14 0.84
CA ALA A 298 10.10 -8.92 0.59
C ALA A 298 10.92 -8.34 -0.56
N THR A 299 12.24 -8.31 -0.40
CA THR A 299 13.17 -7.99 -1.49
C THR A 299 14.53 -8.67 -1.27
N THR A 300 15.47 -8.48 -2.19
CA THR A 300 16.85 -8.95 -2.03
C THR A 300 17.80 -7.78 -1.84
N LEU A 301 18.88 -8.00 -1.09
CA LEU A 301 19.93 -6.99 -0.93
C LEU A 301 20.54 -6.55 -2.27
N SER A 302 20.62 -7.47 -3.25
CA SER A 302 21.09 -7.15 -4.61
C SER A 302 20.17 -6.17 -5.33
N ARG A 303 18.85 -6.37 -5.27
CA ARG A 303 17.85 -5.47 -5.89
C ARG A 303 17.83 -4.11 -5.20
N LEU A 304 17.88 -4.12 -3.87
CA LEU A 304 17.92 -2.91 -3.06
C LEU A 304 19.14 -2.04 -3.38
N ARG A 305 20.32 -2.66 -3.52
CA ARG A 305 21.54 -1.94 -3.95
C ARG A 305 21.44 -1.38 -5.36
N GLN A 306 20.86 -2.14 -6.28
CA GLN A 306 20.81 -1.78 -7.70
C GLN A 306 19.77 -0.69 -8.00
N HIS A 307 18.60 -0.75 -7.36
CA HIS A 307 17.46 0.10 -7.71
C HIS A 307 17.06 1.08 -6.59
N GLY A 308 17.64 0.94 -5.41
CA GLY A 308 17.25 1.71 -4.22
C GLY A 308 15.91 1.25 -3.64
N PRO A 309 15.57 1.72 -2.43
CA PRO A 309 14.31 1.41 -1.76
C PRO A 309 13.09 2.02 -2.46
N CYS A 310 13.24 3.10 -3.23
CA CYS A 310 12.14 3.70 -3.98
C CYS A 310 11.82 2.97 -5.29
N GLY A 311 12.66 2.03 -5.71
CA GLY A 311 12.47 1.26 -6.94
C GLY A 311 11.32 0.24 -6.84
N ALA A 312 10.86 -0.24 -8.00
CA ALA A 312 9.86 -1.30 -8.11
C ALA A 312 10.45 -2.69 -7.80
N ILE A 313 10.89 -2.87 -6.55
CA ILE A 313 11.63 -4.07 -6.09
C ILE A 313 10.96 -4.79 -4.92
N TRP A 314 9.86 -4.25 -4.42
CA TRP A 314 9.17 -4.76 -3.25
C TRP A 314 8.10 -5.75 -3.67
N TRP A 315 8.19 -6.96 -3.14
CA TRP A 315 7.12 -7.94 -3.26
C TRP A 315 6.26 -7.87 -2.02
N ARG A 316 5.05 -7.32 -2.13
CA ARG A 316 4.06 -7.38 -1.05
C ARG A 316 3.40 -8.77 -1.05
N PHE A 317 3.41 -9.44 0.10
CA PHE A 317 2.68 -10.71 0.23
C PHE A 317 1.19 -10.48 -0.06
N GLY A 318 0.64 -11.31 -0.95
CA GLY A 318 -0.73 -11.17 -1.48
C GLY A 318 -0.82 -10.42 -2.81
N HIS A 319 0.22 -9.71 -3.21
CA HIS A 319 0.27 -9.00 -4.49
C HIS A 319 1.00 -9.84 -5.55
N GLY A 320 0.68 -9.60 -6.82
CA GLY A 320 1.15 -10.41 -7.95
C GLY A 320 2.46 -9.95 -8.59
N THR A 321 2.91 -8.73 -8.30
CA THR A 321 4.04 -8.08 -8.98
C THR A 321 4.96 -7.36 -8.00
N ALA A 322 6.19 -7.08 -8.46
CA ALA A 322 7.07 -6.18 -7.73
C ALA A 322 6.60 -4.73 -7.91
N GLU A 323 6.59 -3.99 -6.81
CA GLU A 323 5.97 -2.67 -6.68
C GLU A 323 6.96 -1.67 -6.08
N SER A 324 6.66 -0.38 -6.22
CA SER A 324 7.35 0.65 -5.45
C SER A 324 7.06 0.47 -3.96
N LEU A 325 7.91 1.00 -3.07
CA LEU A 325 7.66 0.90 -1.63
C LEU A 325 6.32 1.52 -1.25
N THR A 326 6.00 2.67 -1.84
CA THR A 326 4.74 3.37 -1.62
C THR A 326 3.55 2.50 -2.02
N ASP A 327 3.55 1.95 -3.22
CA ASP A 327 2.44 1.10 -3.72
C ASP A 327 2.31 -0.18 -2.87
N ALA A 328 3.43 -0.83 -2.56
CA ALA A 328 3.47 -2.07 -1.79
C ALA A 328 2.96 -1.92 -0.35
N LEU A 329 3.01 -0.70 0.20
CA LEU A 329 2.44 -0.38 1.50
C LEU A 329 0.93 -0.08 1.43
N HIS A 330 0.38 0.29 0.27
CA HIS A 330 -1.06 0.57 0.15
C HIS A 330 -1.89 -0.72 0.12
N ASN A 331 -3.08 -0.67 0.72
CA ASN A 331 -4.09 -1.72 0.64
C ASN A 331 -5.17 -1.27 -0.36
N PRO A 332 -5.09 -1.63 -1.66
CA PRO A 332 -5.94 -1.06 -2.71
C PRO A 332 -7.41 -1.47 -2.60
N ASP A 333 -7.70 -2.60 -1.96
CA ASP A 333 -9.03 -3.20 -1.80
C ASP A 333 -9.55 -3.10 -0.36
N ASN A 334 -9.07 -2.12 0.41
CA ASN A 334 -9.52 -1.90 1.78
C ASN A 334 -10.94 -1.34 1.87
N ARG A 335 -11.44 -1.24 3.11
CA ARG A 335 -12.78 -0.75 3.44
C ARG A 335 -13.07 0.64 2.84
N SER A 336 -12.09 1.55 2.91
CA SER A 336 -12.20 2.90 2.35
C SER A 336 -12.33 2.90 0.83
N ALA A 337 -11.60 2.03 0.12
CA ALA A 337 -11.73 1.87 -1.32
C ALA A 337 -13.11 1.33 -1.71
N PHE A 338 -13.65 0.37 -0.97
CA PHE A 338 -15.00 -0.16 -1.19
C PHE A 338 -16.09 0.90 -1.00
N PHE A 339 -16.05 1.67 0.10
CA PHE A 339 -17.05 2.71 0.32
C PHE A 339 -17.03 3.81 -0.75
N ARG A 340 -15.86 4.16 -1.30
CA ARG A 340 -15.75 5.07 -2.46
C ARG A 340 -16.43 4.49 -3.70
N ARG A 341 -16.25 3.20 -4.00
CA ARG A 341 -16.95 2.52 -5.12
C ARG A 341 -18.47 2.50 -4.90
N GLU A 342 -18.92 2.23 -3.69
CA GLU A 342 -20.34 2.23 -3.33
C GLU A 342 -20.98 3.61 -3.46
N GLU A 343 -20.27 4.67 -3.06
CA GLU A 343 -20.72 6.05 -3.25
C GLU A 343 -20.86 6.40 -4.73
N GLN A 344 -19.84 6.09 -5.54
CA GLN A 344 -19.89 6.28 -6.99
C GLN A 344 -21.07 5.52 -7.63
N ARG A 345 -21.34 4.28 -7.20
CA ARG A 345 -22.51 3.52 -7.66
C ARG A 345 -23.83 4.20 -7.27
N ARG A 346 -23.92 4.75 -6.05
CA ARG A 346 -25.11 5.50 -5.59
C ARG A 346 -25.32 6.78 -6.40
N GLU A 347 -24.25 7.48 -6.77
CA GLU A 347 -24.33 8.66 -7.64
C GLU A 347 -24.77 8.30 -9.06
N VAL A 348 -24.21 7.25 -9.65
CA VAL A 348 -24.64 6.76 -10.97
C VAL A 348 -26.11 6.37 -10.96
N ARG A 349 -26.57 5.64 -9.92
CA ARG A 349 -27.99 5.28 -9.78
C ARG A 349 -28.89 6.51 -9.64
N ARG A 350 -28.50 7.49 -8.82
CA ARG A 350 -29.23 8.77 -8.70
C ARG A 350 -29.32 9.50 -10.04
N ALA A 351 -28.22 9.59 -10.78
CA ALA A 351 -28.20 10.22 -12.09
C ALA A 351 -29.07 9.51 -13.14
N ILE A 352 -29.13 8.16 -13.10
CA ILE A 352 -30.03 7.37 -13.96
C ILE A 352 -31.50 7.62 -13.59
N GLU A 353 -31.83 7.60 -12.29
CA GLU A 353 -33.19 7.86 -11.80
C GLU A 353 -33.65 9.28 -12.14
N GLU A 354 -32.81 10.28 -11.90
CA GLU A 354 -33.09 11.68 -12.26
C GLU A 354 -33.34 11.84 -13.76
N LYS A 355 -32.55 11.16 -14.61
CA LYS A 355 -32.79 11.14 -16.06
C LYS A 355 -34.12 10.46 -16.41
N ARG A 356 -34.50 9.39 -15.70
CA ARG A 356 -35.77 8.68 -15.89
C ARG A 356 -36.95 9.57 -15.49
N VAL A 357 -36.93 10.13 -14.29
CA VAL A 357 -37.94 11.09 -13.80
C VAL A 357 -38.07 12.27 -14.75
N ARG A 358 -36.95 12.88 -15.16
CA ARG A 358 -36.97 14.00 -16.12
C ARG A 358 -37.55 13.62 -17.48
N ARG A 359 -37.31 12.38 -17.95
CA ARG A 359 -37.89 11.87 -19.20
C ARG A 359 -39.40 11.65 -19.06
N GLU A 360 -39.84 11.14 -17.92
CA GLU A 360 -41.27 10.94 -17.61
C GLU A 360 -42.00 12.27 -17.48
N GLU A 361 -41.46 13.23 -16.72
CA GLU A 361 -42.02 14.59 -16.62
C GLU A 361 -42.12 15.27 -18.00
N ARG A 362 -41.09 15.12 -18.85
CA ARG A 362 -41.12 15.65 -20.23
C ARG A 362 -42.21 14.96 -21.06
N ARG A 363 -42.39 13.65 -20.90
CA ARG A 363 -43.43 12.87 -21.58
C ARG A 363 -44.82 13.34 -21.13
N GLU A 364 -45.02 13.52 -19.82
CA GLU A 364 -46.27 13.99 -19.24
C GLU A 364 -46.60 15.42 -19.68
N LYS A 365 -45.64 16.36 -19.62
CA LYS A 365 -45.83 17.72 -20.13
C LYS A 365 -46.18 17.75 -21.62
N ARG A 366 -45.57 16.88 -22.43
CA ARG A 366 -45.89 16.75 -23.86
C ARG A 366 -47.30 16.17 -24.06
N ARG A 367 -47.68 15.17 -23.27
CA ARG A 367 -49.03 14.57 -23.31
C ARG A 367 -50.08 15.62 -22.94
N GLU A 368 -49.86 16.37 -21.88
CA GLU A 368 -50.75 17.44 -21.42
C GLU A 368 -50.85 18.59 -22.44
N ALA A 369 -49.74 19.02 -23.04
CA ALA A 369 -49.76 20.07 -24.07
C ALA A 369 -50.43 19.64 -25.39
N SER A 370 -50.45 18.33 -25.67
CA SER A 370 -51.03 17.79 -26.91
C SER A 370 -52.52 17.46 -26.78
N LYS A 371 -53.12 17.60 -25.60
CA LYS A 371 -54.55 17.39 -25.40
C LYS A 371 -55.39 18.36 -26.23
N TRP A 372 -56.61 17.97 -26.53
CA TRP A 372 -57.63 18.84 -27.12
C TRP A 372 -59.00 18.52 -26.54
N SER A 373 -59.89 19.51 -26.48
CA SER A 373 -61.26 19.33 -26.01
C SER A 373 -62.14 18.76 -27.12
N CYS A 374 -62.94 17.76 -26.79
CA CYS A 374 -63.92 17.18 -27.71
C CYS A 374 -64.97 18.22 -28.11
N PRO A 375 -65.25 18.43 -29.42
CA PRO A 375 -66.25 19.42 -29.85
C PRO A 375 -67.70 19.07 -29.45
N THR A 376 -67.98 17.82 -29.05
CA THR A 376 -69.35 17.35 -28.74
C THR A 376 -69.65 17.30 -27.24
N CYS A 377 -68.68 16.92 -26.41
CA CYS A 377 -68.86 16.74 -24.97
C CYS A 377 -67.89 17.56 -24.11
N GLU A 378 -66.97 18.32 -24.73
CA GLU A 378 -65.96 19.15 -24.08
C GLU A 378 -64.90 18.42 -23.24
N ASP A 379 -64.99 17.09 -23.11
CA ASP A 379 -63.99 16.28 -22.41
C ASP A 379 -62.59 16.36 -23.06
N ASP A 380 -61.56 16.31 -22.22
CA ASP A 380 -60.16 16.26 -22.65
C ASP A 380 -59.85 14.93 -23.36
N VAL A 381 -59.32 15.03 -24.58
CA VAL A 381 -58.84 13.90 -25.36
C VAL A 381 -57.33 13.95 -25.46
N TYR A 382 -56.68 12.86 -25.07
CA TYR A 382 -55.23 12.69 -25.15
C TYR A 382 -54.85 11.89 -26.41
N PRO A 383 -53.87 12.34 -27.21
CA PRO A 383 -53.47 11.66 -28.44
C PRO A 383 -53.02 10.20 -28.25
N ASP A 384 -52.36 9.92 -27.12
CA ASP A 384 -51.85 8.58 -26.80
C ASP A 384 -53.00 7.56 -26.56
N ASP A 385 -54.17 8.04 -26.13
CA ASP A 385 -55.35 7.20 -25.85
C ASP A 385 -56.24 7.01 -27.11
N ALA A 386 -56.00 7.80 -28.16
CA ALA A 386 -56.74 7.75 -29.42
C ALA A 386 -55.84 8.04 -30.64
N PRO A 387 -54.89 7.15 -30.96
CA PRO A 387 -53.83 7.41 -31.94
C PRO A 387 -54.30 7.55 -33.40
N HIS A 388 -55.56 7.21 -33.68
CA HIS A 388 -56.19 7.28 -35.00
C HIS A 388 -57.08 8.53 -35.17
N LEU A 389 -57.16 9.40 -34.17
CA LEU A 389 -57.91 10.65 -34.23
C LEU A 389 -56.96 11.82 -34.53
N VAL A 390 -57.43 12.76 -35.33
CA VAL A 390 -56.73 14.01 -35.63
C VAL A 390 -57.18 15.07 -34.62
N ARG A 391 -56.30 16.03 -34.33
CA ARG A 391 -56.62 17.11 -33.39
C ARG A 391 -57.88 17.86 -33.84
N GLY A 392 -58.87 17.95 -32.96
CA GLY A 392 -60.18 18.55 -33.25
C GLY A 392 -61.28 17.54 -33.57
N ASP A 393 -60.96 16.25 -33.71
CA ASP A 393 -61.96 15.19 -33.84
C ASP A 393 -62.77 14.99 -32.54
N GLU A 394 -63.97 14.43 -32.70
CA GLU A 394 -64.79 13.93 -31.60
C GLU A 394 -64.05 12.84 -30.82
N CYS A 395 -64.24 12.79 -29.50
CA CYS A 395 -63.69 11.72 -28.68
C CYS A 395 -64.23 10.35 -29.13
N PRO A 396 -63.51 9.24 -28.87
CA PRO A 396 -63.92 7.90 -29.31
C PRO A 396 -65.34 7.51 -28.87
N TYR A 397 -65.80 8.03 -27.74
CA TYR A 397 -67.15 7.80 -27.24
C TYR A 397 -68.21 8.54 -28.08
N CYS A 398 -68.05 9.85 -28.29
CA CYS A 398 -68.96 10.65 -29.10
C CYS A 398 -69.02 10.18 -30.55
N ARG A 399 -67.86 9.83 -31.14
CA ARG A 399 -67.80 9.27 -32.50
C ARG A 399 -68.62 7.99 -32.63
N ARG A 400 -68.48 7.05 -31.69
CA ARG A 400 -69.28 5.81 -31.67
C ARG A 400 -70.77 6.07 -31.52
N GLN A 401 -71.15 7.04 -30.67
CA GLN A 401 -72.56 7.43 -30.50
C GLN A 401 -73.13 8.02 -31.79
N ARG A 402 -72.35 8.85 -32.50
CA ARG A 402 -72.75 9.42 -33.78
C ARG A 402 -72.90 8.35 -34.86
N GLU A 403 -71.93 7.45 -34.98
CA GLU A 403 -71.97 6.32 -35.92
C GLU A 403 -73.20 5.42 -35.66
N ARG A 404 -73.51 5.15 -34.38
CA ARG A 404 -74.71 4.40 -34.00
C ARG A 404 -76.00 5.12 -34.40
N ARG A 405 -76.13 6.42 -34.10
CA ARG A 405 -77.30 7.22 -34.50
C ARG A 405 -77.46 7.30 -36.02
N ALA A 406 -76.36 7.41 -36.77
CA ALA A 406 -76.39 7.42 -38.22
C ALA A 406 -76.84 6.06 -38.79
N ALA A 407 -76.41 4.95 -38.19
CA ALA A 407 -76.88 3.62 -38.57
C ALA A 407 -78.38 3.44 -38.29
N GLU A 408 -78.85 3.86 -37.11
CA GLU A 408 -80.28 3.82 -36.74
C GLU A 408 -81.13 4.71 -37.69
N GLN A 409 -80.63 5.89 -38.08
CA GLN A 409 -81.30 6.76 -39.05
C GLN A 409 -81.32 6.17 -40.47
N ALA A 410 -80.21 5.61 -40.94
CA ALA A 410 -80.15 4.97 -42.25
C ALA A 410 -81.06 3.73 -42.33
N GLU A 411 -81.17 2.97 -41.24
CA GLU A 411 -82.10 1.84 -41.14
C GLU A 411 -83.56 2.32 -41.18
N ALA A 412 -83.90 3.38 -40.42
CA ALA A 412 -85.24 3.98 -40.45
C ALA A 412 -85.58 4.62 -41.82
N GLU A 413 -84.62 5.21 -42.52
CA GLU A 413 -84.80 5.78 -43.85
C GLU A 413 -84.96 4.70 -44.92
N ALA A 414 -84.19 3.61 -44.83
CA ALA A 414 -84.35 2.43 -45.67
C ALA A 414 -85.69 1.72 -45.42
N GLU A 415 -86.16 1.67 -44.17
CA GLU A 415 -87.48 1.16 -43.82
C GLU A 415 -88.60 2.05 -44.39
N ARG A 416 -88.50 3.38 -44.26
CA ARG A 416 -89.42 4.33 -44.91
C ARG A 416 -89.39 4.25 -46.44
N GLU A 417 -88.24 4.00 -47.04
CA GLU A 417 -88.12 3.81 -48.49
C GLU A 417 -88.74 2.47 -48.94
N ARG A 418 -88.61 1.41 -48.12
CA ARG A 418 -89.32 0.14 -48.31
C ARG A 418 -90.83 0.30 -48.17
N GLU A 419 -91.31 1.08 -47.19
CA GLU A 419 -92.72 1.42 -47.03
C GLU A 419 -93.26 2.29 -48.17
N ARG A 420 -92.48 3.25 -48.68
CA ARG A 420 -92.84 4.02 -49.89
C ARG A 420 -92.93 3.12 -51.14
N ARG A 421 -92.00 2.17 -51.28
CA ARG A 421 -92.03 1.18 -52.37
C ARG A 421 -93.20 0.22 -52.24
N SER A 422 -93.61 -0.17 -51.04
CA SER A 422 -94.79 -1.03 -50.82
C SER A 422 -96.11 -0.26 -50.96
N GLY A 423 -96.13 1.04 -50.62
CA GLY A 423 -97.28 1.93 -50.82
C GLY A 423 -97.61 2.23 -52.29
N LEU A 424 -96.62 2.25 -53.18
CA LEU A 424 -96.83 2.44 -54.63
C LEU A 424 -97.47 1.22 -55.32
N PHE A 425 -97.44 0.04 -54.71
CA PHE A 425 -98.09 -1.18 -55.24
C PHE A 425 -99.52 -1.41 -54.71
N GLY A 426 -100.02 -0.54 -53.82
CA GLY A 426 -101.38 -0.64 -53.26
C GLY A 426 -102.51 -0.12 -54.15
N TRP A 427 -102.21 0.55 -55.27
CA TRP A 427 -103.19 1.26 -56.12
C TRP A 427 -103.49 0.57 -57.48
N LEU A 428 -103.25 -0.75 -57.58
CA LEU A 428 -103.53 -1.57 -58.77
C LEU A 428 -104.28 -2.88 -58.47
N ARG A 429 -105.10 -2.90 -57.41
CA ARG A 429 -106.14 -3.93 -57.22
C ARG A 429 -107.47 -3.26 -56.88
N GLY A 430 -108.23 -2.94 -57.91
CA GLY A 430 -109.64 -2.54 -57.89
C GLY A 430 -110.28 -2.98 -59.18
#